data_AF-A0A4R5K7H8-F1
#
_entry.id   AF-A0A4R5K7H8-F1
#
_cell.length_a   1.000
_cell.length_b   1.000
_cell.length_c   1.000
_cell.angle_alpha   90.00
_cell.angle_beta   90.00
_cell.angle_gamma   90.00
#
_symmetry.space_group_name_H-M   'P 1'
#
loop_
_entity.id
_entity.type
_entity.pdbx_description
1 polymer ?
#
loop_
_entity_poly.entity_id
_entity_poly.type
_entity_poly.pdbx_seq_one_letter_code
_entity_poly.pdbx_strand_id
1 'polypeptide(L)'
;MFRKMLRTHKWKRLRIRIWEKRLLSQLTLISHRLSPAIQCSLHLSWGPFYGGSVILDRTCKKAKIYIQIPYDRYTTSDEQQVMFRYRITANALPYFIFFHECFHLIDVLSYLQHNEGKGLETYQATMKSTVRASNHYRSIHVEQCADDFAYQQYMDLCEKAG
;
A
#
# COMPACT_ATOMS: atom_id res chain seq x y z
N MET A 1 -32.21 13.10 -13.74
CA MET A 1 -31.13 12.10 -13.58
C MET A 1 -29.72 12.63 -13.88
N PHE A 2 -29.52 13.40 -14.97
CA PHE A 2 -28.19 13.89 -15.39
C PHE A 2 -27.41 14.69 -14.32
N ARG A 3 -28.07 15.61 -13.61
CA ARG A 3 -27.46 16.37 -12.49
C ARG A 3 -26.98 15.48 -11.34
N LYS A 4 -27.67 14.36 -11.07
CA LYS A 4 -27.30 13.39 -10.03
C LYS A 4 -26.05 12.60 -10.45
N MET A 5 -25.98 12.13 -11.71
CA MET A 5 -24.78 11.47 -12.26
C MET A 5 -23.56 12.40 -12.27
N LEU A 6 -23.73 13.66 -12.69
CA LEU A 6 -22.65 14.65 -12.69
C LEU A 6 -22.13 14.92 -11.27
N ARG A 7 -23.03 15.03 -10.28
CA ARG A 7 -22.63 15.16 -8.87
C ARG A 7 -21.87 13.93 -8.40
N THR A 8 -22.37 12.73 -8.66
CA THR A 8 -21.69 11.48 -8.30
C THR A 8 -20.29 11.39 -8.93
N HIS A 9 -20.14 11.75 -10.20
CA HIS A 9 -18.85 11.74 -10.88
C HIS A 9 -17.88 12.78 -10.30
N LYS A 10 -18.36 13.99 -9.99
CA LYS A 10 -17.55 15.02 -9.32
C LYS A 10 -17.10 14.57 -7.93
N TRP A 11 -18.00 13.97 -7.14
CA TRP A 11 -17.67 13.42 -5.81
C TRP A 11 -16.67 12.29 -5.88
N LYS A 12 -16.80 11.38 -6.85
CA LYS A 12 -15.82 10.33 -7.13
C LYS A 12 -14.44 10.95 -7.40
N ARG A 13 -14.34 11.85 -8.36
CA ARG A 13 -13.06 12.48 -8.71
C ARG A 13 -12.45 13.24 -7.53
N LEU A 14 -13.27 13.94 -6.75
CA LEU A 14 -12.82 14.66 -5.56
C LEU A 14 -12.27 13.70 -4.49
N ARG A 15 -12.95 12.58 -4.23
CA ARG A 15 -12.52 11.61 -3.23
C ARG A 15 -11.17 10.99 -3.57
N ILE A 16 -10.94 10.61 -4.83
CA ILE A 16 -9.60 10.16 -5.26
C ILE A 16 -8.57 11.26 -5.04
N ARG A 17 -8.82 12.50 -5.47
CA ARG A 17 -7.88 13.61 -5.29
C ARG A 17 -7.53 13.89 -3.84
N ILE A 18 -8.52 13.80 -2.94
CA ILE A 18 -8.30 13.97 -1.50
C ILE A 18 -7.38 12.87 -0.98
N TRP A 19 -7.66 11.62 -1.34
CA TRP A 19 -6.83 10.50 -0.93
C TRP A 19 -5.43 10.54 -1.55
N GLU A 20 -5.33 10.93 -2.81
CA GLU A 20 -4.06 11.08 -3.52
C GLU A 20 -3.20 12.12 -2.82
N LYS A 21 -3.75 13.30 -2.51
CA LYS A 21 -3.05 14.34 -1.75
C LYS A 21 -2.58 13.83 -0.37
N ARG A 22 -3.47 13.12 0.35
CA ARG A 22 -3.18 12.57 1.68
C ARG A 22 -2.05 11.56 1.65
N LEU A 23 -2.11 10.61 0.73
CA LEU A 23 -1.12 9.55 0.61
C LEU A 23 0.19 10.05 0.00
N LEU A 24 0.16 10.99 -0.96
CA LEU A 24 1.37 11.65 -1.46
C LEU A 24 2.12 12.37 -0.35
N SER A 25 1.40 13.04 0.57
CA SER A 25 2.04 13.66 1.74
C SER A 25 2.77 12.64 2.61
N GLN A 26 2.21 11.44 2.76
CA GLN A 26 2.87 10.36 3.52
C GLN A 26 4.03 9.76 2.73
N LEU A 27 3.91 9.63 1.40
CA LEU A 27 4.98 9.16 0.54
C LEU A 27 6.20 10.07 0.63
N THR A 28 6.02 11.40 0.64
CA THR A 28 7.15 12.33 0.83
C THR A 28 7.85 12.05 2.15
N LEU A 29 7.10 11.91 3.25
CA LEU A 29 7.68 11.64 4.58
C LEU A 29 8.43 10.30 4.65
N ILE A 30 7.84 9.24 4.08
CA ILE A 30 8.45 7.91 4.06
C ILE A 30 9.63 7.86 3.11
N SER A 31 9.58 8.56 1.97
CA SER A 31 10.67 8.55 0.98
C SER A 31 12.00 9.05 1.55
N HIS A 32 11.97 9.94 2.56
CA HIS A 32 13.18 10.33 3.28
C HIS A 32 13.82 9.19 4.09
N ARG A 33 13.02 8.18 4.46
CA ARG A 33 13.49 6.96 5.14
C ARG A 33 13.88 5.86 4.15
N LEU A 34 13.45 5.95 2.88
CA LEU A 34 13.79 5.00 1.82
C LEU A 34 15.20 5.31 1.28
N SER A 35 16.22 4.63 1.82
CA SER A 35 17.55 4.58 1.21
C SER A 35 17.68 3.31 0.35
N PRO A 36 18.20 3.33 -0.89
CA PRO A 36 18.67 4.49 -1.65
C PRO A 36 17.51 5.26 -2.29
N ALA A 37 17.72 6.57 -2.51
CA ALA A 37 16.73 7.54 -3.01
C ALA A 37 16.23 7.21 -4.44
N ILE A 38 15.35 6.21 -4.53
CA ILE A 38 14.64 5.89 -5.77
C ILE A 38 13.44 6.83 -5.95
N GLN A 39 13.11 7.14 -7.20
CA GLN A 39 11.96 7.99 -7.49
C GLN A 39 10.68 7.19 -7.24
N CYS A 40 9.95 7.50 -6.17
CA CYS A 40 8.66 6.88 -5.87
C CYS A 40 7.50 7.73 -6.43
N SER A 41 6.54 7.06 -7.05
CA SER A 41 5.29 7.67 -7.53
C SER A 41 4.09 6.91 -6.99
N LEU A 42 2.98 7.62 -6.78
CA LEU A 42 1.74 7.05 -6.28
C LEU A 42 0.64 7.18 -7.33
N HIS A 43 -0.12 6.12 -7.53
CA HIS A 43 -1.29 6.12 -8.39
C HIS A 43 -2.51 5.60 -7.63
N LEU A 44 -3.55 6.43 -7.55
CA LEU A 44 -4.83 6.02 -6.98
C LEU A 44 -5.88 5.79 -8.05
N SER A 45 -6.60 4.68 -7.93
CA SER A 45 -7.69 4.35 -8.83
C SER A 45 -8.90 3.78 -8.09
N TRP A 46 -10.03 3.73 -8.80
CA TRP A 46 -11.21 3.02 -8.33
C TRP A 46 -11.06 1.53 -8.61
N GLY A 47 -11.41 0.71 -7.62
CA GLY A 47 -11.46 -0.74 -7.76
C GLY A 47 -12.77 -1.33 -7.19
N PRO A 48 -13.02 -2.62 -7.41
CA PRO A 48 -14.12 -3.33 -6.75
C PRO A 48 -13.87 -3.57 -5.25
N PHE A 49 -12.61 -3.57 -4.83
CA PHE A 49 -12.17 -3.76 -3.44
C PHE A 49 -10.99 -2.83 -3.13
N TYR A 50 -10.62 -2.78 -1.85
CA TYR A 50 -9.38 -2.14 -1.43
C TYR A 50 -8.19 -2.97 -1.89
N GLY A 51 -7.17 -2.35 -2.47
CA GLY A 51 -6.02 -3.09 -3.00
C GLY A 51 -4.75 -2.26 -3.05
N GLY A 52 -3.62 -2.94 -2.94
CA GLY A 52 -2.27 -2.37 -3.00
C GLY A 52 -1.41 -3.17 -3.97
N SER A 53 -0.47 -2.50 -4.62
CA SER A 53 0.67 -3.16 -5.25
C SER A 53 1.80 -2.16 -5.46
N VAL A 54 3.03 -2.64 -5.35
CA VAL A 54 4.23 -1.89 -5.71
C VAL A 54 4.93 -2.51 -6.91
N ILE A 55 5.35 -1.66 -7.85
CA ILE A 55 6.11 -2.04 -9.03
C ILE A 55 7.41 -1.26 -9.05
N LEU A 56 8.53 -1.98 -9.07
CA LEU A 56 9.85 -1.44 -9.36
C LEU A 56 10.11 -1.48 -10.88
N ASP A 57 10.76 -0.44 -11.39
CA ASP A 57 11.21 -0.43 -12.78
C ASP A 57 12.37 -1.42 -12.98
N ARG A 58 12.67 -1.74 -14.24
CA ARG A 58 13.75 -2.69 -14.58
C ARG A 58 15.11 -2.26 -14.07
N THR A 59 15.34 -0.95 -13.91
CA THR A 59 16.62 -0.42 -13.41
C THR A 59 16.68 -0.33 -11.89
N CYS A 60 15.59 -0.66 -11.19
CA CYS A 60 15.42 -0.51 -9.74
C CYS A 60 15.70 0.92 -9.23
N LYS A 61 15.49 1.94 -10.07
CA LYS A 61 15.67 3.37 -9.76
C LYS A 61 14.35 4.10 -9.56
N LYS A 62 13.23 3.49 -9.95
CA LYS A 62 11.89 4.08 -9.82
C LYS A 62 10.91 3.05 -9.29
N ALA A 63 10.07 3.47 -8.35
CA ALA A 63 8.95 2.67 -7.87
C ALA A 63 7.63 3.37 -8.15
N LYS A 64 6.60 2.57 -8.39
CA LYS A 64 5.22 3.02 -8.48
C LYS A 64 4.36 2.20 -7.55
N ILE A 65 3.72 2.89 -6.62
CA ILE A 65 2.75 2.33 -5.68
C ILE A 65 1.36 2.59 -6.25
N TYR A 66 0.58 1.53 -6.37
CA TYR A 66 -0.79 1.56 -6.85
C TYR A 66 -1.73 1.25 -5.69
N ILE A 67 -2.69 2.14 -5.46
CA ILE A 67 -3.71 1.96 -4.41
C ILE A 67 -5.09 2.01 -5.06
N GLN A 68 -5.86 0.96 -4.84
CA GLN A 68 -7.25 0.86 -5.24
C GLN A 68 -8.15 1.13 -4.04
N ILE A 69 -9.16 1.98 -4.25
CA ILE A 69 -10.18 2.27 -3.24
C ILE A 69 -11.54 1.87 -3.82
N PRO A 70 -12.39 1.15 -3.07
CA PRO A 70 -13.73 0.83 -3.51
C PRO A 70 -14.64 2.04 -3.41
N TYR A 71 -15.53 2.15 -4.40
CA TYR A 71 -16.42 3.30 -4.52
C TYR A 71 -17.38 3.42 -3.33
N ASP A 72 -17.98 2.31 -2.97
CA ASP A 72 -18.99 2.14 -1.92
C ASP A 72 -18.39 1.84 -0.53
N ARG A 73 -17.06 1.82 -0.40
CA ARG A 73 -16.36 1.39 0.82
C ARG A 73 -16.61 -0.09 1.16
N TYR A 74 -16.93 -0.90 0.15
CA TYR A 74 -16.98 -2.35 0.34
C TYR A 74 -15.68 -2.85 0.96
N THR A 75 -15.79 -3.77 1.92
CA THR A 75 -14.67 -4.41 2.59
C THR A 75 -14.82 -5.92 2.44
N THR A 76 -13.77 -6.57 1.98
CA THR A 76 -13.65 -8.02 1.91
C THR A 76 -13.46 -8.63 3.30
N SER A 77 -13.51 -9.95 3.40
CA SER A 77 -13.16 -10.69 4.63
C SER A 77 -11.75 -10.33 5.12
N ASP A 78 -10.81 -10.14 4.20
CA ASP A 78 -9.41 -9.90 4.51
C ASP A 78 -9.23 -8.50 5.09
N GLU A 79 -9.88 -7.48 4.51
CA GLU A 79 -9.87 -6.13 5.07
C GLU A 79 -10.56 -6.07 6.43
N GLN A 80 -11.65 -6.82 6.62
CA GLN A 80 -12.33 -6.91 7.91
C GLN A 80 -11.44 -7.56 8.98
N GLN A 81 -10.68 -8.60 8.63
CA GLN A 81 -9.73 -9.23 9.52
C GLN A 81 -8.63 -8.26 9.97
N VAL A 82 -8.06 -7.49 9.02
CA VAL A 82 -7.06 -6.45 9.31
C VAL A 82 -7.66 -5.37 10.22
N MET A 83 -8.86 -4.87 9.89
CA MET A 83 -9.56 -3.88 10.70
C MET A 83 -9.80 -4.36 12.12
N PHE A 84 -10.21 -5.62 12.30
CA PHE A 84 -10.44 -6.21 13.60
C PHE A 84 -9.13 -6.37 14.40
N ARG A 85 -8.10 -6.94 13.78
CA ARG A 85 -6.80 -7.21 14.41
C ARG A 85 -6.10 -5.94 14.89
N TYR A 86 -6.05 -4.91 14.05
CA TYR A 86 -5.35 -3.66 14.34
C TYR A 86 -6.27 -2.54 14.84
N ARG A 87 -7.56 -2.84 15.03
CA ARG A 87 -8.59 -1.89 15.50
C ARG A 87 -8.65 -0.59 14.67
N ILE A 88 -8.44 -0.70 13.37
CA ILE A 88 -8.49 0.44 12.45
C ILE A 88 -9.87 0.59 11.79
N THR A 89 -10.24 1.81 11.42
CA THR A 89 -11.52 2.08 10.74
C THR A 89 -11.41 1.91 9.22
N ALA A 90 -12.55 1.70 8.54
CA ALA A 90 -12.58 1.63 7.06
C ALA A 90 -12.08 2.92 6.38
N ASN A 91 -12.13 4.05 7.08
CA ASN A 91 -11.57 5.31 6.59
C ASN A 91 -10.04 5.34 6.68
N ALA A 92 -9.43 4.53 7.55
CA ALA A 92 -7.98 4.41 7.69
C ALA A 92 -7.37 3.36 6.74
N LEU A 93 -8.19 2.45 6.17
CA LEU A 93 -7.72 1.40 5.27
C LEU A 93 -6.80 1.88 4.13
N PRO A 94 -7.07 3.00 3.43
CA PRO A 94 -6.14 3.47 2.40
C PRO A 94 -4.75 3.82 2.91
N TYR A 95 -4.64 4.34 4.15
CA TYR A 95 -3.34 4.57 4.77
C TYR A 95 -2.66 3.26 5.11
N PHE A 96 -3.40 2.32 5.72
CA PHE A 96 -2.85 1.02 6.10
C PHE A 96 -2.29 0.27 4.89
N ILE A 97 -3.07 0.17 3.81
CA ILE A 97 -2.64 -0.49 2.56
C ILE A 97 -1.45 0.24 1.95
N PHE A 98 -1.46 1.57 1.95
CA PHE A 98 -0.34 2.35 1.45
C PHE A 98 0.96 2.07 2.22
N PHE A 99 0.91 2.04 3.56
CA PHE A 99 2.08 1.74 4.37
C PHE A 99 2.55 0.30 4.23
N HIS A 100 1.62 -0.64 4.08
CA HIS A 100 1.91 -2.04 3.79
C HIS A 100 2.70 -2.18 2.47
N GLU A 101 2.26 -1.51 1.40
CA GLU A 101 3.01 -1.50 0.13
C GLU A 101 4.37 -0.80 0.23
N CYS A 102 4.47 0.23 1.08
CA CYS A 102 5.74 0.89 1.36
C CYS A 102 6.71 -0.06 2.06
N PHE A 103 6.24 -0.94 2.95
CA PHE A 103 7.08 -1.97 3.56
C PHE A 103 7.64 -2.93 2.51
N HIS A 104 6.80 -3.46 1.61
CA HIS A 104 7.26 -4.33 0.52
C HIS A 104 8.32 -3.66 -0.33
N LEU A 105 8.18 -2.35 -0.58
CA LEU A 105 9.22 -1.59 -1.27
C LEU A 105 10.52 -1.50 -0.48
N ILE A 106 10.45 -1.20 0.82
CA ILE A 106 11.62 -1.13 1.71
C ILE A 106 12.35 -2.46 1.75
N ASP A 107 11.61 -3.55 1.90
CA ASP A 107 12.13 -4.91 1.97
C ASP A 107 12.89 -5.27 0.68
N VAL A 108 12.28 -5.04 -0.48
CA VAL A 108 12.92 -5.31 -1.77
C VAL A 108 14.17 -4.44 -1.98
N LEU A 109 14.11 -3.15 -1.65
CA LEU A 109 15.27 -2.25 -1.76
C LEU A 109 16.40 -2.67 -0.82
N SER A 110 16.06 -3.09 0.40
CA SER A 110 17.01 -3.61 1.37
C SER A 110 17.67 -4.89 0.86
N TYR A 111 16.90 -5.80 0.28
CA TYR A 111 17.43 -7.02 -0.35
C TYR A 111 18.40 -6.67 -1.49
N LEU A 112 18.04 -5.75 -2.37
CA LEU A 112 18.88 -5.32 -3.50
C LEU A 112 20.20 -4.69 -3.02
N GLN A 113 20.15 -3.90 -1.94
CA GLN A 113 21.35 -3.29 -1.35
C GLN A 113 22.32 -4.34 -0.79
N HIS A 114 21.81 -5.35 -0.07
CA HIS A 114 22.65 -6.38 0.54
C HIS A 114 23.18 -7.43 -0.47
N ASN A 115 22.53 -7.59 -1.62
CA ASN A 115 22.88 -8.60 -2.62
C ASN A 115 23.46 -8.00 -3.92
N GLU A 116 23.90 -6.74 -3.91
CA GLU A 116 24.45 -6.03 -5.08
C GLU A 116 23.53 -6.08 -6.31
N GLY A 117 22.21 -6.04 -6.11
CA GLY A 117 21.22 -6.14 -7.18
C GLY A 117 21.08 -7.51 -7.84
N LYS A 118 21.78 -8.55 -7.36
CA LYS A 118 21.68 -9.92 -7.88
C LYS A 118 20.53 -10.68 -7.21
N GLY A 119 19.96 -11.65 -7.93
CA GLY A 119 19.00 -12.61 -7.36
C GLY A 119 17.59 -12.06 -7.07
N LEU A 120 17.22 -10.89 -7.59
CA LEU A 120 15.86 -10.34 -7.42
C LEU A 120 14.78 -11.26 -8.00
N GLU A 121 15.02 -11.85 -9.17
CA GLU A 121 14.08 -12.77 -9.82
C GLU A 121 13.86 -14.03 -8.97
N THR A 122 14.93 -14.58 -8.40
CA THR A 122 14.87 -15.73 -7.48
C THR A 122 14.15 -15.37 -6.19
N TYR A 123 14.41 -14.19 -5.62
CA TYR A 123 13.70 -13.68 -4.44
C TYR A 123 12.19 -13.58 -4.70
N GLN A 124 11.81 -12.94 -5.81
CA GLN A 124 10.41 -12.80 -6.21
C GLN A 124 9.75 -14.15 -6.51
N ALA A 125 10.47 -15.08 -7.14
CA ALA A 125 9.95 -16.42 -7.42
C ALA A 125 9.68 -17.20 -6.13
N THR A 126 10.60 -17.11 -5.16
CA THR A 126 10.44 -17.71 -3.83
C THR A 126 9.25 -17.09 -3.08
N MET A 127 9.11 -15.77 -3.09
CA MET A 127 7.95 -15.12 -2.46
C MET A 127 6.62 -15.54 -3.11
N LYS A 128 6.57 -15.61 -4.44
CA LYS A 128 5.38 -16.11 -5.15
C LYS A 128 5.07 -17.56 -4.83
N SER A 129 6.08 -18.42 -4.68
CA SER A 129 5.84 -19.83 -4.32
C SER A 129 5.35 -19.97 -2.88
N THR A 130 5.93 -19.22 -1.92
CA THR A 130 5.48 -19.18 -0.53
C THR A 130 4.04 -18.68 -0.41
N VAL A 131 3.68 -17.62 -1.14
CA VAL A 131 2.30 -17.10 -1.18
C VAL A 131 1.32 -18.13 -1.72
N ARG A 132 1.68 -18.84 -2.81
CA ARG A 132 0.82 -19.88 -3.41
C ARG A 132 0.67 -21.12 -2.54
N ALA A 133 1.70 -21.47 -1.77
CA ALA A 133 1.71 -22.64 -0.91
C ALA A 133 1.02 -22.40 0.45
N SER A 134 0.80 -21.13 0.83
CA SER A 134 0.17 -20.80 2.10
C SER A 134 -1.35 -20.84 2.01
N ASN A 135 -1.98 -21.59 2.92
CA ASN A 135 -3.43 -21.54 3.13
C ASN A 135 -3.86 -20.29 3.93
N HIS A 136 -2.90 -19.56 4.51
CA HIS A 136 -3.13 -18.37 5.32
C HIS A 136 -2.13 -17.28 4.88
N TYR A 137 -2.49 -16.49 3.87
CA TYR A 137 -1.62 -15.45 3.32
C TYR A 137 -1.02 -14.52 4.41
N ARG A 138 -1.85 -14.14 5.39
CA ARG A 138 -1.47 -13.26 6.51
C ARG A 138 -0.59 -13.92 7.57
N SER A 139 -0.33 -15.23 7.51
CA SER A 139 0.66 -15.91 8.38
C SER A 139 2.05 -15.95 7.74
N ILE A 140 2.20 -15.48 6.51
CA ILE A 140 3.50 -15.35 5.87
C ILE A 140 4.25 -14.23 6.60
N HIS A 141 5.47 -14.51 7.02
CA HIS A 141 6.25 -13.59 7.85
C HIS A 141 6.37 -12.18 7.25
N VAL A 142 6.69 -12.07 5.95
CA VAL A 142 6.82 -10.77 5.27
C VAL A 142 5.51 -9.97 5.27
N GLU A 143 4.37 -10.64 5.13
CA GLU A 143 3.04 -10.00 5.14
C GLU A 143 2.65 -9.52 6.53
N GLN A 144 3.01 -10.30 7.57
CA GLN A 144 2.81 -9.87 8.94
C GLN A 144 3.70 -8.68 9.29
N CYS A 145 4.98 -8.69 8.89
CA CYS A 145 5.88 -7.55 9.08
C CYS A 145 5.36 -6.30 8.34
N ALA A 146 4.81 -6.47 7.15
CA ALA A 146 4.18 -5.38 6.40
C ALA A 146 2.96 -4.80 7.14
N ASP A 147 2.12 -5.64 7.73
CA ASP A 147 0.96 -5.21 8.52
C ASP A 147 1.37 -4.53 9.83
N ASP A 148 2.36 -5.06 10.54
CA ASP A 148 2.88 -4.49 11.78
C ASP A 148 3.53 -3.11 11.51
N PHE A 149 4.30 -3.00 10.42
CA PHE A 149 4.84 -1.72 9.96
C PHE A 149 3.72 -0.73 9.61
N ALA A 150 2.71 -1.18 8.85
CA ALA A 150 1.59 -0.35 8.46
C ALA A 150 0.82 0.20 9.66
N TYR A 151 0.61 -0.66 10.67
CA TYR A 151 -0.02 -0.25 11.92
C TYR A 151 0.80 0.78 12.66
N GLN A 152 2.11 0.57 12.82
CA GLN A 152 2.98 1.54 13.49
C GLN A 152 2.96 2.90 12.79
N GLN A 153 3.07 2.93 11.46
CA GLN A 153 3.00 4.19 10.71
C GLN A 153 1.63 4.87 10.82
N TYR A 154 0.56 4.09 10.92
CA TYR A 154 -0.77 4.63 11.19
C TYR A 154 -0.87 5.24 12.59
N MET A 155 -0.31 4.60 13.62
CA MET A 155 -0.27 5.14 14.98
C MET A 155 0.53 6.45 15.03
N ASP A 156 1.72 6.49 14.42
CA ASP A 156 2.54 7.71 14.31
C ASP A 156 1.77 8.86 13.62
N LEU A 157 0.93 8.55 12.62
CA LEU A 157 0.09 9.52 11.92
C LEU A 157 -1.03 10.05 12.82
N CYS A 158 -1.67 9.17 13.61
CA CYS A 158 -2.72 9.54 14.54
C CYS A 158 -2.21 10.42 15.67
N GLU A 159 -1.04 10.11 16.24
CA GLU A 159 -0.41 10.92 17.30
C GLU A 159 -0.11 12.34 16.83
N LYS A 160 0.38 12.51 15.60
CA LYS A 160 0.67 13.84 15.03
C LYS A 160 -0.57 14.67 14.70
N ALA A 161 -1.74 14.06 14.67
CA ALA A 161 -3.00 14.72 14.32
C ALA A 161 -3.84 15.13 15.54
N GLY A 162 -3.49 14.64 16.73
CA GLY A 162 -4.07 15.02 18.03
C GLY A 162 -3.25 16.09 18.74
#